data_AF-A0A6A3YUP1-F1
#
_entry.id   AF-A0A6A3YUP1-F1
#
_cell.length_a   1.000
_cell.length_b   1.000
_cell.length_c   1.000
_cell.angle_alpha   90.00
_cell.angle_beta   90.00
_cell.angle_gamma   90.00
#
_symmetry.space_group_name_H-M   'P 1'
#
loop_
_entity.id
_entity.type
_entity.pdbx_description
1 polymer ?
#
loop_
_entity_poly.entity_id
_entity_poly.type
_entity_poly.pdbx_seq_one_letter_code
_entity_poly.pdbx_strand_id
1 'polypeptide(L)'
;MDDSTQYDWTLTYVIVLAVATASTGTTLLLSFKHIKVGDSAVQYITYSVCRLYFVYSLARLLLYVGVLTNFNGLRDTLDALDDGELMGARAVYSDGKQFKAIAVTVTLIGDCALLCTTFFITTLAYEMKRLIIKSMDRGPKRERAIIRQYCLRAYTVAIVFAILMVVSALLPSTKSETLQTIAFWFELVCIWVSVLYPLYATVWISRQKRTRSAVDPASLLLHQRIKTFVIVYCVLVFPSCIVEVLIRLVDNIRMECVGLTQILYYLSGAGTAFAIGISVTCCFRALRPLMSSSVYEQLLEGGYFPEELGLEGVIVEAPTRRPIFVVTDIEGSSRLWAGNSQAMAEAQSIHDDLLRQQLPRFRGYEITTAGDSFQLAFHCVRDAIGWCVSVQEKLLKAPWPAALLKYDNAARVYDIWTRLVFNGLRVRMAIHDGDDRLVCSRHPTTGKMTYLGLSEMMAREMSEMGRGGQIVMSGSALAVYKDEVLQFPPRIAEGEDKFRLGPFRAFEQPEWGISVQMHEVVSTRIGDRFNT
;
A
#
# COMPACT_ATOMS: atom_id res chain seq x y z
N MET A 1 -12.52 20.08 -56.19
CA MET A 1 -13.37 18.93 -55.87
C MET A 1 -12.88 18.50 -54.50
N ASP A 2 -13.54 19.02 -53.47
CA ASP A 2 -13.12 18.91 -52.06
C ASP A 2 -13.04 17.44 -51.65
N ASP A 3 -11.83 16.95 -51.35
CA ASP A 3 -11.62 15.68 -50.67
C ASP A 3 -12.07 15.83 -49.21
N SER A 4 -13.39 15.80 -49.04
CA SER A 4 -14.14 15.83 -47.78
C SER A 4 -13.90 14.62 -46.84
N THR A 5 -12.81 13.87 -47.06
CA THR A 5 -12.46 12.66 -46.31
C THR A 5 -11.20 12.79 -45.46
N GLN A 6 -10.56 13.96 -45.39
CA GLN A 6 -9.42 14.16 -44.49
C GLN A 6 -9.90 14.51 -43.08
N TYR A 7 -9.81 13.52 -42.17
CA TYR A 7 -10.22 13.69 -40.77
C TYR A 7 -9.38 14.78 -40.09
N ASP A 8 -10.03 15.86 -39.62
CA ASP A 8 -9.34 16.93 -38.89
C ASP A 8 -8.98 16.45 -37.45
N TRP A 9 -7.79 15.89 -37.31
CA TRP A 9 -7.24 15.40 -36.04
C TRP A 9 -7.09 16.50 -34.98
N THR A 10 -7.05 17.77 -35.38
CA THR A 10 -6.84 18.93 -34.51
C THR A 10 -7.90 18.99 -33.41
N LEU A 11 -9.18 18.85 -33.77
CA LEU A 11 -10.29 18.88 -32.81
C LEU A 11 -10.18 17.71 -31.82
N THR A 12 -9.80 16.53 -32.30
CA THR A 12 -9.61 15.34 -31.47
C THR A 12 -8.47 15.56 -30.47
N TYR A 13 -7.35 16.12 -30.90
CA TYR A 13 -6.23 16.44 -30.02
C TYR A 13 -6.61 17.49 -28.96
N VAL A 14 -7.38 18.52 -29.31
CA VAL A 14 -7.87 19.51 -28.34
C VAL A 14 -8.72 18.83 -27.26
N ILE A 15 -9.66 17.96 -27.63
CA ILE A 15 -10.52 17.24 -26.68
C ILE A 15 -9.67 16.35 -25.76
N VAL A 16 -8.77 15.56 -26.35
CA VAL A 16 -7.91 14.63 -25.60
C VAL A 16 -6.99 15.38 -24.63
N LEU A 17 -6.35 16.46 -25.09
CA LEU A 17 -5.48 17.29 -24.26
C LEU A 17 -6.26 18.05 -23.19
N ALA A 18 -7.50 18.46 -23.45
CA ALA A 18 -8.37 19.06 -22.42
C ALA A 18 -8.68 18.05 -21.31
N VAL A 19 -9.01 16.80 -21.66
CA VAL A 19 -9.21 15.71 -20.69
C VAL A 19 -7.91 15.41 -19.92
N ALA A 20 -6.76 15.36 -20.60
CA ALA A 20 -5.47 15.15 -19.95
C ALA A 20 -5.08 16.29 -19.00
N THR A 21 -5.33 17.53 -19.38
CA THR A 21 -5.06 18.71 -18.56
C THR A 21 -5.99 18.76 -17.34
N ALA A 22 -7.28 18.45 -17.52
CA ALA A 22 -8.26 18.42 -16.44
C ALA A 22 -7.96 17.29 -15.43
N SER A 23 -7.64 16.09 -15.91
CA SER A 23 -7.30 14.94 -15.04
C SER A 23 -6.00 15.15 -14.25
N THR A 24 -4.95 15.68 -14.88
CA THR A 24 -3.69 15.99 -14.19
C THR A 24 -3.84 17.16 -13.22
N GLY A 25 -4.60 18.20 -13.59
CA GLY A 25 -4.89 19.36 -12.75
C GLY A 25 -5.72 19.01 -11.52
N THR A 26 -6.80 18.24 -11.68
CA THR A 26 -7.62 17.75 -10.55
C THR A 26 -6.79 16.87 -9.61
N THR A 27 -5.93 16.01 -10.16
CA THR A 27 -5.02 15.18 -9.36
C THR A 27 -4.07 16.04 -8.51
N LEU A 28 -3.51 17.11 -9.08
CA LEU A 28 -2.63 18.03 -8.36
C LEU A 28 -3.35 18.77 -7.22
N LEU A 29 -4.56 19.28 -7.49
CA LEU A 29 -5.34 20.05 -6.53
C LEU A 29 -5.89 19.19 -5.38
N LEU A 30 -6.33 17.96 -5.67
CA LEU A 30 -7.07 17.13 -4.71
C LEU A 30 -6.17 16.12 -4.00
N SER A 31 -5.17 15.56 -4.68
CA SER A 31 -4.33 14.50 -4.11
C SER A 31 -3.26 15.06 -3.18
N PHE A 32 -2.70 16.24 -3.48
CA PHE A 32 -1.53 16.77 -2.78
C PHE A 32 -1.82 17.91 -1.80
N LYS A 33 -3.08 18.36 -1.66
CA LYS A 33 -3.49 19.42 -0.71
C LYS A 33 -3.17 19.08 0.76
N HIS A 34 -3.19 17.79 1.11
CA HIS A 34 -3.00 17.32 2.49
C HIS A 34 -1.73 16.46 2.68
N ILE A 35 -0.98 16.18 1.61
CA ILE A 35 0.23 15.35 1.67
C ILE A 35 1.43 16.28 1.86
N LYS A 36 2.26 16.02 2.88
CA LYS A 36 3.55 16.69 3.05
C LYS A 36 4.53 16.20 1.99
N VAL A 37 4.48 16.83 0.81
CA VAL A 37 5.27 16.47 -0.39
C VAL A 37 6.78 16.42 -0.13
N GLY A 38 7.27 17.08 0.93
CA GLY A 38 8.70 17.15 1.29
C GLY A 38 9.23 16.04 2.21
N ASP A 39 8.38 15.13 2.70
CA ASP A 39 8.79 14.15 3.72
C ASP A 39 9.50 12.93 3.12
N SER A 40 9.23 12.60 1.85
CA SER A 40 9.85 11.47 1.12
C SER A 40 10.22 11.84 -0.30
N ALA A 41 11.40 11.39 -0.77
CA ALA A 41 11.81 11.59 -2.16
C ALA A 41 10.81 11.02 -3.18
N VAL A 42 10.22 9.85 -2.90
CA VAL A 42 9.24 9.22 -3.80
C VAL A 42 8.01 10.09 -3.96
N GLN A 43 7.46 10.62 -2.86
CA GLN A 43 6.28 11.49 -2.89
C GLN A 43 6.56 12.79 -3.66
N TYR A 44 7.73 13.40 -3.42
CA TYR A 44 8.16 14.59 -4.14
C TYR A 44 8.31 14.36 -5.65
N ILE A 45 8.94 13.23 -6.02
CA ILE A 45 9.14 12.87 -7.43
C ILE A 45 7.78 12.61 -8.10
N THR A 46 6.89 11.86 -7.46
CA THR A 46 5.53 11.60 -7.98
C THR A 46 4.74 12.90 -8.18
N TYR A 47 4.79 13.82 -7.21
CA TYR A 47 4.21 15.16 -7.35
C TYR A 47 4.81 15.92 -8.54
N SER A 48 6.13 15.88 -8.70
CA SER A 48 6.84 16.55 -9.78
C SER A 48 6.43 16.02 -11.16
N VAL A 49 6.26 14.70 -11.30
CA VAL A 49 5.77 14.06 -12.53
C VAL A 49 4.36 14.58 -12.88
N CYS A 50 3.41 14.57 -11.94
CA CYS A 50 2.07 15.10 -12.19
C CYS A 50 2.08 16.57 -12.59
N ARG A 51 2.89 17.40 -11.92
CA ARG A 51 2.99 18.84 -12.19
C ARG A 51 3.54 19.11 -13.59
N LEU A 52 4.58 18.40 -13.98
CA LEU A 52 5.20 18.59 -15.30
C LEU A 52 4.31 18.06 -16.43
N TYR A 53 3.59 16.95 -16.23
CA TYR A 53 2.57 16.49 -17.17
C TYR A 53 1.43 17.50 -17.36
N PHE A 54 1.00 18.17 -16.28
CA PHE A 54 0.02 19.25 -16.38
C PHE A 54 0.56 20.41 -17.23
N VAL A 55 1.80 20.85 -16.98
CA VAL A 55 2.43 21.92 -17.78
C VAL A 55 2.56 21.52 -19.26
N TYR A 56 2.99 20.29 -19.53
CA TYR A 56 3.10 19.76 -20.89
C TYR A 56 1.74 19.71 -21.60
N SER A 57 0.73 19.09 -20.98
CA SER A 57 -0.61 18.96 -21.56
C SER A 57 -1.28 20.31 -21.77
N LEU A 58 -1.14 21.25 -20.82
CA LEU A 58 -1.64 22.61 -20.95
C LEU A 58 -0.95 23.38 -22.09
N ALA A 59 0.38 23.29 -22.19
CA ALA A 59 1.13 23.96 -23.25
C ALA A 59 0.72 23.43 -24.63
N ARG A 60 0.55 22.11 -24.78
CA ARG A 60 0.06 21.49 -26.01
C ARG A 60 -1.40 21.84 -26.29
N LEU A 61 -2.26 21.90 -25.27
CA LEU A 61 -3.65 22.33 -25.42
C LEU A 61 -3.74 23.76 -25.96
N LEU A 62 -2.98 24.69 -25.39
CA LEU A 62 -2.94 26.08 -25.83
C LEU A 62 -2.46 26.21 -27.28
N LEU A 63 -1.45 25.41 -27.67
CA LEU A 63 -0.97 25.35 -29.05
C LEU A 63 -2.09 24.93 -30.00
N TYR A 64 -2.74 23.78 -29.76
CA TYR A 64 -3.77 23.25 -30.65
C TYR A 64 -5.07 24.07 -30.65
N VAL A 65 -5.42 24.72 -29.53
CA VAL A 65 -6.51 25.71 -29.50
C VAL A 65 -6.14 26.94 -30.35
N GLY A 66 -4.88 27.38 -30.30
CA GLY A 66 -4.36 28.44 -31.16
C GLY A 66 -4.44 28.08 -32.65
N VAL A 67 -4.16 26.81 -33.00
CA VAL A 67 -4.34 26.30 -34.37
C VAL A 67 -5.83 26.27 -34.76
N LEU A 68 -6.69 25.74 -33.89
CA LEU A 68 -8.13 25.63 -34.15
C LEU A 68 -8.81 27.01 -34.36
N THR A 69 -8.41 28.00 -33.57
CA THR A 69 -8.92 29.38 -33.64
C THR A 69 -8.21 30.24 -34.67
N ASN A 70 -7.22 29.67 -35.38
CA ASN A 70 -6.32 30.36 -36.29
C ASN A 70 -5.71 31.65 -35.69
N PHE A 71 -5.25 31.58 -34.44
CA PHE A 71 -4.75 32.74 -33.71
C PHE A 71 -3.56 33.40 -34.43
N ASN A 72 -3.73 34.66 -34.83
CA ASN A 72 -2.82 35.44 -35.66
C ASN A 72 -2.48 34.81 -37.04
N GLY A 73 -3.23 33.82 -37.55
CA GLY A 73 -2.90 33.08 -38.78
C GLY A 73 -2.00 31.84 -38.56
N LEU A 74 -2.11 31.17 -37.40
CA LEU A 74 -1.21 30.05 -37.02
C LEU A 74 -1.53 28.78 -37.82
N ARG A 75 -2.81 28.57 -38.12
CA ARG A 75 -3.26 27.46 -38.96
C ARG A 75 -2.75 27.65 -40.38
N ASP A 76 -2.90 28.85 -40.92
CA ASP A 76 -2.45 29.17 -42.28
C ASP A 76 -0.93 29.01 -42.45
N THR A 77 -0.13 29.33 -41.41
CA THR A 77 1.32 29.09 -41.44
C THR A 77 1.70 27.62 -41.35
N LEU A 78 0.89 26.79 -40.67
CA LEU A 78 1.12 25.35 -40.59
C LEU A 78 0.67 24.67 -41.89
N ASP A 79 -0.50 25.03 -42.43
CA ASP A 79 -1.03 24.49 -43.68
C ASP A 79 -0.14 24.87 -44.89
N ALA A 80 0.47 26.07 -44.89
CA ALA A 80 1.42 26.49 -45.92
C ALA A 80 2.77 25.76 -45.86
N LEU A 81 3.09 25.09 -44.76
CA LEU A 81 4.28 24.25 -44.62
C LEU A 81 4.05 22.81 -45.11
N ASP A 82 2.79 22.40 -45.35
CA ASP A 82 2.45 20.98 -45.17
C ASP A 82 1.83 20.25 -46.37
N ASP A 83 1.44 20.87 -47.49
CA ASP A 83 0.78 20.15 -48.63
C ASP A 83 -0.32 19.12 -48.19
N GLY A 84 -0.90 19.27 -47.00
CA GLY A 84 -1.85 18.34 -46.37
C GLY A 84 -1.30 17.17 -45.52
N GLU A 85 -0.01 17.07 -45.18
CA GLU A 85 0.58 15.93 -44.43
C GLU A 85 0.97 16.21 -42.96
N LEU A 86 -0.01 16.34 -42.07
CA LEU A 86 0.11 16.39 -40.59
C LEU A 86 1.55 16.39 -40.02
N MET A 87 2.25 17.50 -40.17
CA MET A 87 3.52 17.69 -39.48
C MET A 87 3.26 17.72 -37.98
N GLY A 88 4.04 16.93 -37.22
CA GLY A 88 3.97 16.95 -35.77
C GLY A 88 4.16 18.38 -35.24
N ALA A 89 3.77 18.63 -33.99
CA ALA A 89 3.89 19.94 -33.33
C ALA A 89 5.35 20.46 -33.15
N ARG A 90 6.30 19.84 -33.85
CA ARG A 90 7.73 20.09 -33.98
C ARG A 90 8.08 20.88 -35.26
N ALA A 91 7.18 21.02 -36.23
CA ALA A 91 7.34 21.90 -37.40
C ALA A 91 7.28 23.41 -37.05
N VAL A 92 6.85 23.76 -35.83
CA VAL A 92 6.87 25.13 -35.31
C VAL A 92 8.29 25.74 -35.28
N TYR A 93 9.33 24.89 -35.36
CA TYR A 93 10.73 25.32 -35.32
C TYR A 93 11.40 25.50 -36.70
N SER A 94 10.75 25.14 -37.83
CA SER A 94 11.48 24.84 -39.08
C SER A 94 11.57 25.90 -40.20
N ASP A 95 10.79 26.99 -40.31
CA ASP A 95 11.25 28.14 -41.16
C ASP A 95 10.44 29.46 -41.04
N GLY A 96 11.08 30.58 -41.47
CA GLY A 96 10.38 31.62 -42.22
C GLY A 96 9.92 32.90 -41.52
N LYS A 97 10.72 33.52 -40.64
CA LYS A 97 10.71 34.98 -40.32
C LYS A 97 9.34 35.71 -40.16
N GLN A 98 8.33 35.09 -39.56
CA GLN A 98 7.28 35.81 -38.83
C GLN A 98 7.04 35.11 -37.49
N PHE A 99 7.93 35.36 -36.53
CA PHE A 99 7.79 34.85 -35.19
C PHE A 99 6.49 35.33 -34.56
N LYS A 100 5.54 34.43 -34.33
CA LYS A 100 4.72 34.52 -33.13
C LYS A 100 5.53 33.89 -32.02
N ALA A 101 6.45 34.67 -31.44
CA ALA A 101 7.32 34.24 -30.34
C ALA A 101 6.57 33.48 -29.24
N ILE A 102 5.28 33.79 -29.06
CA ILE A 102 4.32 33.10 -28.20
C ILE A 102 4.23 31.59 -28.51
N ALA A 103 4.02 31.16 -29.77
CA ALA A 103 3.83 29.75 -30.12
C ALA A 103 5.11 28.92 -29.91
N VAL A 104 6.27 29.49 -30.27
CA VAL A 104 7.59 28.88 -30.05
C VAL A 104 7.86 28.76 -28.55
N THR A 105 7.59 29.81 -27.77
CA THR A 105 7.80 29.81 -26.31
C THR A 105 6.91 28.78 -25.62
N VAL A 106 5.63 28.69 -25.99
CA VAL A 106 4.69 27.71 -25.43
C VAL A 106 5.14 26.28 -25.76
N THR A 107 5.57 26.04 -27.01
CA THR A 107 6.10 24.72 -27.43
C THR A 107 7.35 24.36 -26.63
N LEU A 108 8.30 25.29 -26.48
CA LEU A 108 9.54 25.07 -25.76
C LEU A 108 9.30 24.77 -24.26
N ILE A 109 8.36 25.47 -23.63
CA ILE A 109 7.95 25.19 -22.24
C ILE A 109 7.42 23.77 -22.12
N GLY A 110 6.59 23.34 -23.07
CA GLY A 110 6.07 21.98 -23.13
C GLY A 110 7.18 20.94 -23.25
N ASP A 111 8.11 21.12 -24.20
CA ASP A 111 9.21 20.18 -24.46
C ASP A 111 10.16 20.08 -23.26
N CYS A 112 10.47 21.21 -22.61
CA CYS A 112 11.26 21.22 -21.37
C CYS A 112 10.56 20.47 -20.23
N ALA A 113 9.24 20.63 -20.11
CA ALA A 113 8.44 19.92 -19.11
C ALA A 113 8.42 18.42 -19.37
N LEU A 114 8.29 18.01 -20.64
CA LEU A 114 8.34 16.61 -21.05
C LEU A 114 9.70 15.99 -20.76
N LEU A 115 10.80 16.67 -21.12
CA LEU A 115 12.15 16.21 -20.84
C LEU A 115 12.39 16.04 -19.33
N CYS A 116 12.00 17.02 -18.51
CA CYS A 116 12.05 16.88 -17.05
C CYS A 116 11.24 15.67 -16.55
N THR A 117 10.08 15.42 -17.16
CA THR A 117 9.20 14.31 -16.79
C THR A 117 9.88 12.97 -17.01
N THR A 118 10.51 12.74 -18.16
CA THR A 118 11.25 11.50 -18.46
C THR A 118 12.34 11.20 -17.43
N PHE A 119 13.05 12.24 -16.97
CA PHE A 119 14.06 12.12 -15.92
C PHE A 119 13.46 11.73 -14.57
N PHE A 120 12.37 12.40 -14.16
CA PHE A 120 11.71 12.09 -12.89
C PHE A 120 11.08 10.69 -12.87
N ILE A 121 10.55 10.22 -14.00
CA ILE A 121 10.01 8.85 -14.12
C ILE A 121 11.10 7.81 -13.93
N THR A 122 12.24 8.00 -14.58
CA THR A 122 13.40 7.11 -14.43
C THR A 122 13.89 7.09 -12.97
N THR A 123 13.95 8.28 -12.35
CA THR A 123 14.35 8.44 -10.94
C THR A 123 13.33 7.83 -9.98
N LEU A 124 12.03 7.92 -10.27
CA LEU A 124 10.95 7.31 -9.50
C LEU A 124 11.11 5.79 -9.47
N ALA A 125 11.28 5.16 -10.63
CA ALA A 125 11.50 3.73 -10.73
C ALA A 125 12.78 3.28 -9.99
N TYR A 126 13.84 4.11 -10.02
CA TYR A 126 15.08 3.84 -9.28
C TYR A 126 14.84 3.84 -7.77
N GLU A 127 14.19 4.87 -7.23
CA GLU A 127 13.93 4.97 -5.79
C GLU A 127 12.95 3.90 -5.31
N MET A 128 11.91 3.57 -6.09
CA MET A 128 11.02 2.47 -5.75
C MET A 128 11.74 1.12 -5.74
N LYS A 129 12.59 0.82 -6.74
CA LYS A 129 13.46 -0.38 -6.74
C LYS A 129 14.37 -0.39 -5.51
N ARG A 130 14.96 0.74 -5.15
CA ARG A 130 15.87 0.86 -4.01
C ARG A 130 15.17 0.60 -2.67
N LEU A 131 13.99 1.19 -2.46
CA LEU A 131 13.21 1.01 -1.23
C LEU A 131 12.87 -0.46 -1.00
N ILE A 132 12.51 -1.18 -2.06
CA ILE A 132 12.26 -2.63 -2.00
C ILE A 132 13.53 -3.42 -1.61
N ILE A 133 14.71 -3.00 -2.07
CA ILE A 133 15.98 -3.71 -1.79
C ILE A 133 16.51 -3.44 -0.38
N LYS A 134 16.50 -2.16 0.05
CA LYS A 134 17.20 -1.72 1.26
C LYS A 134 16.33 -1.64 2.51
N SER A 135 14.99 -1.73 2.37
CA SER A 135 14.01 -1.77 3.47
C SER A 135 14.27 -0.80 4.62
N MET A 136 14.83 0.39 4.34
CA MET A 136 15.25 1.34 5.36
C MET A 136 15.21 2.78 4.83
N ASP A 137 14.56 3.65 5.60
CA ASP A 137 14.49 5.08 5.31
C ASP A 137 15.81 5.79 5.61
N ARG A 138 16.18 6.76 4.77
CA ARG A 138 17.45 7.49 4.89
C ARG A 138 17.44 8.58 5.97
N GLY A 139 16.29 8.82 6.60
CA GLY A 139 16.04 9.92 7.51
C GLY A 139 15.78 11.27 6.79
N PRO A 140 15.08 12.21 7.44
CA PRO A 140 14.47 13.38 6.79
C PRO A 140 15.48 14.42 6.27
N LYS A 141 16.69 14.49 6.86
CA LYS A 141 17.75 15.40 6.37
C LYS A 141 18.37 14.89 5.07
N ARG A 142 18.62 13.58 4.96
CA ARG A 142 19.22 12.97 3.76
C ARG A 142 18.21 12.89 2.61
N GLU A 143 16.94 12.60 2.90
CA GLU A 143 15.86 12.65 1.90
C GLU A 143 15.80 14.02 1.21
N ARG A 144 15.79 15.13 1.98
CA ARG A 144 15.79 16.49 1.41
C ARG A 144 17.03 16.81 0.59
N ALA A 145 18.21 16.35 1.00
CA ALA A 145 19.44 16.55 0.24
C ALA A 145 19.38 15.82 -1.13
N ILE A 146 18.85 14.60 -1.14
CA ILE A 146 18.70 13.80 -2.35
C ILE A 146 17.65 14.40 -3.29
N ILE A 147 16.52 14.89 -2.77
CA ILE A 147 15.52 15.62 -3.55
C ILE A 147 16.17 16.81 -4.27
N ARG A 148 16.97 17.62 -3.56
CA ARG A 148 17.68 18.76 -4.16
C ARG A 148 18.63 18.32 -5.27
N GLN A 149 19.37 17.22 -5.08
CA GLN A 149 20.27 16.68 -6.11
C GLN A 149 19.50 16.22 -7.36
N TYR A 150 18.35 15.56 -7.20
CA TYR A 150 17.52 15.15 -8.33
C TYR A 150 16.93 16.35 -9.08
N CYS A 151 16.43 17.36 -8.37
CA CYS A 151 15.96 18.59 -9.00
C CYS A 151 17.07 19.30 -9.76
N LEU A 152 18.26 19.44 -9.16
CA LEU A 152 19.39 20.10 -9.80
C LEU A 152 19.75 19.40 -11.12
N ARG A 153 19.84 18.07 -11.12
CA ARG A 153 20.15 17.28 -12.33
C ARG A 153 19.06 17.43 -13.40
N ALA A 154 17.79 17.28 -13.03
CA ALA A 154 16.67 17.38 -13.95
C ALA A 154 16.61 18.77 -14.64
N TYR A 155 16.67 19.83 -13.85
CA TYR A 155 16.57 21.19 -14.37
C TYR A 155 17.82 21.63 -15.12
N THR A 156 19.01 21.15 -14.74
CA THR A 156 20.23 21.44 -15.52
C THR A 156 20.09 20.89 -16.95
N VAL A 157 19.62 19.65 -17.10
CA VAL A 157 19.41 19.04 -18.42
C VAL A 157 18.36 19.81 -19.23
N ALA A 158 17.25 20.21 -18.61
CA ALA A 158 16.21 20.97 -19.29
C ALA A 158 16.66 22.40 -19.66
N ILE A 159 17.44 23.07 -18.82
CA ILE A 159 17.99 24.40 -19.13
C ILE A 159 18.97 24.31 -20.30
N VAL A 160 19.85 23.30 -20.32
CA VAL A 160 20.77 23.09 -21.45
C VAL A 160 19.98 22.84 -22.75
N PHE A 161 18.95 22.00 -22.71
CA PHE A 161 18.06 21.79 -23.85
C PHE A 161 17.37 23.07 -24.30
N ALA A 162 16.82 23.86 -23.37
CA ALA A 162 16.19 25.14 -23.67
C ALA A 162 17.15 26.12 -24.34
N ILE A 163 18.38 26.23 -23.84
CA ILE A 163 19.43 27.08 -24.43
C ILE A 163 19.76 26.60 -25.85
N LEU A 164 19.92 25.30 -26.07
CA LEU A 164 20.20 24.75 -27.40
C LEU A 164 19.08 25.07 -28.40
N MET A 165 17.81 24.97 -27.98
CA MET A 165 16.67 25.29 -28.83
C MET A 165 16.57 26.80 -29.13
N VAL A 166 16.83 27.66 -28.13
CA VAL A 166 16.87 29.12 -28.33
C VAL A 166 18.01 29.52 -29.25
N VAL A 167 19.21 28.94 -29.08
CA VAL A 167 20.36 29.19 -29.95
C VAL A 167 20.07 28.72 -31.37
N SER A 168 19.43 27.56 -31.54
CA SER A 168 19.01 27.09 -32.86
C SER A 168 18.08 28.09 -33.56
N ALA A 169 17.14 28.71 -32.84
CA ALA A 169 16.24 29.73 -33.41
C ALA A 169 16.95 31.01 -33.87
N LEU A 170 18.19 31.26 -33.44
CA LEU A 170 18.99 32.43 -33.80
C LEU A 170 20.02 32.15 -34.92
N LEU A 171 20.19 30.89 -35.32
CA LEU A 171 21.20 30.46 -36.29
C LEU A 171 20.65 30.41 -37.72
N PRO A 172 21.52 30.46 -38.75
CA PRO A 172 21.13 30.24 -40.15
C PRO A 172 20.51 28.85 -40.36
N SER A 173 19.56 28.74 -41.31
CA SER A 173 18.69 27.57 -41.55
C SER A 173 19.41 26.21 -41.57
N THR A 174 20.55 26.11 -42.24
CA THR A 174 21.31 24.85 -42.34
C THR A 174 21.89 24.36 -41.01
N LYS A 175 22.33 25.29 -40.14
CA LYS A 175 22.86 24.95 -38.81
C LYS A 175 21.76 24.74 -37.77
N SER A 176 20.64 25.45 -37.91
CA SER A 176 19.49 25.31 -37.00
C SER A 176 18.84 23.93 -37.15
N GLU A 177 18.66 23.42 -38.37
CA GLU A 177 18.10 22.09 -38.65
C GLU A 177 18.94 20.96 -38.01
N THR A 178 20.27 21.06 -38.12
CA THR A 178 21.18 20.07 -37.54
C THR A 178 21.07 20.05 -36.01
N LEU A 179 21.05 21.23 -35.37
CA LEU A 179 20.92 21.33 -33.91
C LEU A 179 19.55 20.84 -33.41
N GLN A 180 18.47 21.18 -34.13
CA GLN A 180 17.13 20.70 -33.82
C GLN A 180 17.06 19.17 -33.91
N THR A 181 17.60 18.59 -34.98
CA THR A 181 17.66 17.14 -35.17
C THR A 181 18.39 16.44 -34.02
N ILE A 182 19.54 16.95 -33.59
CA ILE A 182 20.30 16.41 -32.45
C ILE A 182 19.49 16.52 -31.15
N ALA A 183 18.86 17.66 -30.90
CA ALA A 183 18.04 17.89 -29.71
C ALA A 183 16.83 16.92 -29.66
N PHE A 184 16.19 16.68 -30.81
CA PHE A 184 15.08 15.72 -30.90
C PHE A 184 15.52 14.28 -30.68
N TRP A 185 16.66 13.85 -31.23
CA TRP A 185 17.20 12.52 -30.94
C TRP A 185 17.53 12.35 -29.46
N PHE A 186 18.08 13.39 -28.82
CA PHE A 186 18.35 13.38 -27.39
C PHE A 186 17.06 13.23 -26.56
N GLU A 187 16.01 13.99 -26.90
CA GLU A 187 14.71 13.88 -26.25
C GLU A 187 14.10 12.48 -26.42
N LEU A 188 14.13 11.94 -27.64
CA LEU A 188 13.63 10.60 -27.96
C LEU A 188 14.36 9.52 -27.16
N VAL A 189 15.70 9.60 -27.04
CA VAL A 189 16.49 8.69 -26.21
C VAL A 189 16.07 8.78 -24.75
N CYS A 190 15.81 9.97 -24.21
CA CYS A 190 15.33 10.14 -22.84
C CYS A 190 13.95 9.49 -22.63
N ILE A 191 13.05 9.61 -23.60
CA ILE A 191 11.74 8.94 -23.57
C ILE A 191 11.91 7.42 -23.56
N TRP A 192 12.76 6.85 -24.43
CA TRP A 192 13.04 5.42 -24.45
C TRP A 192 13.61 4.91 -23.12
N VAL A 193 14.57 5.63 -22.53
CA VAL A 193 15.11 5.30 -21.20
C VAL A 193 14.01 5.30 -20.14
N SER A 194 13.09 6.27 -20.19
CA SER A 194 11.98 6.36 -19.24
C SER A 194 10.97 5.21 -19.35
N VAL A 195 10.86 4.56 -20.52
CA VAL A 195 10.01 3.38 -20.72
C VAL A 195 10.73 2.08 -20.36
N LEU A 196 11.98 1.92 -20.82
CA LEU A 196 12.74 0.67 -20.66
C LEU A 196 13.22 0.46 -19.22
N TYR A 197 13.58 1.52 -18.50
CA TYR A 197 14.12 1.40 -17.15
C TYR A 197 13.08 0.88 -16.12
N PRO A 198 11.84 1.41 -16.04
CA PRO A 198 10.80 0.85 -15.18
C PRO A 198 10.44 -0.61 -15.53
N LEU A 199 10.44 -0.96 -16.82
CA LEU A 199 10.24 -2.34 -17.28
C LEU A 199 11.35 -3.26 -16.73
N TYR A 200 12.61 -2.86 -16.89
CA TYR A 200 13.76 -3.56 -16.33
C TYR A 200 13.66 -3.70 -14.80
N ALA A 201 13.31 -2.63 -14.09
CA ALA A 201 13.14 -2.65 -12.64
C ALA A 201 12.07 -3.67 -12.20
N THR A 202 10.96 -3.75 -12.93
CA THR A 202 9.85 -4.67 -12.64
C THR A 202 10.23 -6.14 -12.89
N VAL A 203 10.88 -6.43 -14.01
CA VAL A 203 11.37 -7.79 -14.33
C VAL A 203 12.40 -8.24 -13.29
N TRP A 204 13.30 -7.34 -12.91
CA TRP A 204 14.31 -7.61 -11.88
C TRP A 204 13.67 -7.96 -10.54
N ILE A 205 12.74 -7.14 -10.05
CA ILE A 205 12.02 -7.38 -8.80
C ILE A 205 11.25 -8.70 -8.86
N SER A 206 10.60 -8.99 -9.99
CA SER A 206 9.83 -10.23 -10.18
C SER A 206 10.72 -11.48 -10.12
N ARG A 207 11.93 -11.42 -10.69
CA ARG A 207 12.92 -12.51 -10.58
C ARG A 207 13.43 -12.69 -9.15
N GLN A 208 13.67 -11.59 -8.44
CA GLN A 208 14.15 -11.61 -7.06
C GLN A 208 13.08 -12.05 -6.05
N LYS A 209 11.79 -11.85 -6.36
CA LYS A 209 10.66 -12.34 -5.56
C LYS A 209 10.55 -13.87 -5.62
N ARG A 210 10.89 -14.50 -6.74
CA ARG A 210 10.92 -15.98 -6.84
C ARG A 210 11.99 -16.63 -5.97
N THR A 211 12.97 -15.86 -5.48
CA THR A 211 14.09 -16.36 -4.67
C THR A 211 14.02 -15.96 -3.19
N ARG A 212 13.05 -15.12 -2.77
CA ARG A 212 12.87 -14.69 -1.37
C ARG A 212 11.50 -15.09 -0.84
N SER A 213 11.46 -15.93 0.19
CA SER A 213 10.24 -16.54 0.74
C SER A 213 9.43 -15.67 1.71
N ALA A 214 9.94 -14.51 2.13
CA ALA A 214 9.21 -13.58 2.99
C ALA A 214 9.30 -12.17 2.40
N VAL A 215 8.15 -11.61 2.03
CA VAL A 215 8.03 -10.27 1.44
C VAL A 215 7.12 -9.45 2.34
N ASP A 216 7.68 -8.39 2.93
CA ASP A 216 6.96 -7.43 3.78
C ASP A 216 5.71 -6.89 3.03
N PRO A 217 4.49 -6.91 3.62
CA PRO A 217 3.26 -6.41 2.99
C PRO A 217 3.39 -4.97 2.45
N ALA A 218 4.20 -4.10 3.07
CA ALA A 218 4.45 -2.74 2.56
C ALA A 218 5.14 -2.73 1.18
N SER A 219 6.02 -3.70 0.92
CA SER A 219 6.71 -3.84 -0.36
C SER A 219 5.82 -4.38 -1.49
N LEU A 220 4.71 -5.05 -1.13
CA LEU A 220 3.73 -5.60 -2.07
C LEU A 220 2.88 -4.48 -2.69
N LEU A 221 2.47 -3.49 -1.89
CA LEU A 221 1.79 -2.27 -2.36
C LEU A 221 2.68 -1.43 -3.29
N LEU A 222 3.97 -1.30 -2.95
CA LEU A 222 4.93 -0.59 -3.79
C LEU A 222 5.16 -1.32 -5.12
N HIS A 223 5.25 -2.65 -5.10
CA HIS A 223 5.38 -3.46 -6.32
C HIS A 223 4.17 -3.33 -7.25
N GLN A 224 2.95 -3.34 -6.70
CA GLN A 224 1.73 -3.14 -7.48
C GLN A 224 1.71 -1.76 -8.14
N ARG A 225 2.15 -0.71 -7.44
CA ARG A 225 2.28 0.65 -8.00
C ARG A 225 3.26 0.70 -9.18
N ILE A 226 4.45 0.10 -9.07
CA ILE A 226 5.41 0.05 -10.19
C ILE A 226 4.80 -0.71 -11.39
N LYS A 227 4.12 -1.83 -11.13
CA LYS A 227 3.51 -2.65 -12.19
C LYS A 227 2.42 -1.88 -12.94
N THR A 228 1.52 -1.20 -12.23
CA THR A 228 0.48 -0.36 -12.85
C THR A 228 1.10 0.77 -13.68
N PHE A 229 2.16 1.41 -13.16
CA PHE A 229 2.87 2.45 -13.87
C PHE A 229 3.50 1.93 -15.18
N VAL A 230 4.15 0.75 -15.16
CA VAL A 230 4.70 0.11 -16.36
C VAL A 230 3.60 -0.21 -17.38
N ILE A 231 2.46 -0.76 -16.94
CA ILE A 231 1.33 -1.07 -17.84
C ILE A 231 0.87 0.21 -18.56
N VAL A 232 0.69 1.31 -17.83
CA VAL A 232 0.27 2.59 -18.42
C VAL A 232 1.27 3.08 -19.48
N TYR A 233 2.57 3.00 -19.21
CA TYR A 233 3.59 3.46 -20.18
C TYR A 233 3.71 2.52 -21.39
N CYS A 234 3.59 1.21 -21.19
CA CYS A 234 3.56 0.24 -22.28
C CYS A 234 2.35 0.41 -23.20
N VAL A 235 1.21 0.84 -22.68
CA VAL A 235 -0.02 1.02 -23.47
C VAL A 235 -0.08 2.41 -24.11
N LEU A 236 0.29 3.47 -23.37
CA LEU A 236 0.06 4.85 -23.80
C LEU A 236 1.28 5.53 -24.44
N VAL A 237 2.50 5.14 -24.06
CA VAL A 237 3.74 5.83 -24.49
C VAL A 237 4.56 4.99 -25.47
N PHE A 238 4.65 3.69 -25.25
CA PHE A 238 5.47 2.81 -26.09
C PHE A 238 5.02 2.77 -27.57
N PRO A 239 3.71 2.74 -27.92
CA PRO A 239 3.30 2.74 -29.32
C PRO A 239 3.74 3.98 -30.09
N SER A 240 3.67 5.17 -29.48
CA SER A 240 4.12 6.41 -30.13
C SER A 240 5.63 6.46 -30.30
N CYS A 241 6.40 5.91 -29.34
CA CYS A 241 7.86 5.82 -29.46
C CYS A 241 8.29 4.96 -30.67
N ILE A 242 7.58 3.85 -30.94
CA ILE A 242 7.84 3.00 -32.10
C ILE A 242 7.50 3.76 -33.39
N VAL A 243 6.30 4.33 -33.48
CA VAL A 243 5.88 5.05 -34.68
C VAL A 243 6.80 6.22 -34.99
N GLU A 244 7.25 6.95 -33.98
CA GLU A 244 8.15 8.09 -34.13
C GLU A 244 9.56 7.73 -34.66
N VAL A 245 10.02 6.51 -34.35
CA VAL A 245 11.24 5.93 -34.95
C VAL A 245 10.96 5.45 -36.37
N LEU A 246 9.84 4.77 -36.59
CA LEU A 246 9.48 4.22 -37.90
C LEU A 246 9.28 5.32 -38.95
N ILE A 247 8.65 6.45 -38.60
CA ILE A 247 8.48 7.61 -39.50
C ILE A 247 9.82 8.09 -40.07
N ARG A 248 10.91 7.92 -39.31
CA ARG A 248 12.26 8.35 -39.74
C ARG A 248 13.03 7.28 -40.51
N LEU A 249 12.56 6.03 -40.52
CA LEU A 249 13.22 4.90 -41.17
C LEU A 249 12.47 4.41 -42.41
N VAL A 250 11.18 4.70 -42.52
CA VAL A 250 10.28 4.18 -43.55
C VAL A 250 9.44 5.32 -44.10
N ASP A 251 9.53 5.55 -45.41
CA ASP A 251 8.90 6.70 -46.09
C ASP A 251 7.38 6.62 -46.26
N ASN A 252 6.72 5.50 -45.89
CA ASN A 252 5.32 5.27 -46.24
C ASN A 252 4.48 4.70 -45.09
N ILE A 253 4.25 5.50 -44.05
CA ILE A 253 3.42 5.14 -42.90
C ILE A 253 2.04 5.79 -43.04
N ARG A 254 0.98 4.99 -42.84
CA ARG A 254 -0.40 5.50 -42.84
C ARG A 254 -0.57 6.59 -41.79
N MET A 255 -1.03 7.77 -42.21
CA MET A 255 -1.28 8.94 -41.34
C MET A 255 -2.23 8.64 -40.17
N GLU A 256 -3.19 7.73 -40.36
CA GLU A 256 -4.08 7.26 -39.29
C GLU A 256 -3.32 6.63 -38.11
N CYS A 257 -2.24 5.88 -38.38
CA CYS A 257 -1.42 5.26 -37.33
C CYS A 257 -0.67 6.31 -36.50
N VAL A 258 -0.21 7.37 -37.16
CA VAL A 258 0.45 8.52 -36.50
C VAL A 258 -0.57 9.24 -35.62
N GLY A 259 -1.76 9.52 -36.13
CA GLY A 259 -2.83 10.18 -35.39
C GLY A 259 -3.27 9.40 -34.14
N LEU A 260 -3.52 8.10 -34.28
CA LEU A 260 -3.95 7.23 -33.18
C LEU A 260 -2.86 7.09 -32.11
N THR A 261 -1.60 6.88 -32.49
CA THR A 261 -0.52 6.76 -31.50
C THR A 261 -0.23 8.08 -30.79
N GLN A 262 -0.42 9.21 -31.45
CA GLN A 262 -0.31 10.53 -30.82
C GLN A 262 -1.44 10.80 -29.81
N ILE A 263 -2.67 10.34 -30.08
CA ILE A 263 -3.78 10.37 -29.11
C ILE A 263 -3.40 9.59 -27.84
N LEU A 264 -2.89 8.37 -28.00
CA LEU A 264 -2.44 7.56 -26.86
C LEU A 264 -1.36 8.27 -26.05
N TYR A 265 -0.42 8.91 -26.74
CA TYR A 265 0.65 9.66 -26.10
C TYR A 265 0.13 10.88 -25.32
N TYR A 266 -0.81 11.65 -25.85
CA TYR A 266 -1.43 12.77 -25.12
C TYR A 266 -2.27 12.29 -23.92
N LEU A 267 -2.86 11.10 -23.99
CA LEU A 267 -3.53 10.46 -22.85
C LEU A 267 -2.56 9.95 -21.79
N SER A 268 -1.24 9.84 -22.06
CA SER A 268 -0.27 9.32 -21.09
C SER A 268 -0.24 10.11 -19.78
N GLY A 269 -0.45 11.43 -19.83
CA GLY A 269 -0.55 12.28 -18.64
C GLY A 269 -1.77 11.91 -17.78
N ALA A 270 -2.93 11.69 -18.41
CA ALA A 270 -4.16 11.24 -17.75
C ALA A 270 -3.99 9.82 -17.18
N GLY A 271 -3.43 8.90 -17.96
CA GLY A 271 -3.17 7.53 -17.52
C GLY A 271 -2.18 7.48 -16.36
N THR A 272 -1.18 8.35 -16.34
CA THR A 272 -0.21 8.46 -15.23
C THR A 272 -0.86 9.09 -14.00
N ALA A 273 -1.67 10.13 -14.17
CA ALA A 273 -2.47 10.71 -13.09
C ALA A 273 -3.43 9.67 -12.49
N PHE A 274 -4.05 8.83 -13.32
CA PHE A 274 -4.86 7.72 -12.87
C PHE A 274 -4.00 6.65 -12.20
N ALA A 275 -2.86 6.21 -12.74
CA ALA A 275 -1.97 5.24 -12.08
C ALA A 275 -1.49 5.70 -10.70
N ILE A 276 -1.23 7.00 -10.54
CA ILE A 276 -0.88 7.64 -9.27
C ILE A 276 -2.13 7.78 -8.37
N GLY A 277 -3.30 8.00 -8.97
CA GLY A 277 -4.60 8.17 -8.34
C GLY A 277 -5.41 6.89 -8.09
N ILE A 278 -5.00 5.71 -8.59
CA ILE A 278 -5.61 4.38 -8.38
C ILE A 278 -5.37 3.88 -6.93
N SER A 279 -4.97 4.75 -6.02
CA SER A 279 -5.32 4.55 -4.61
C SER A 279 -6.80 4.91 -4.47
N VAL A 280 -7.65 4.00 -3.99
CA VAL A 280 -9.10 4.22 -3.76
C VAL A 280 -9.37 5.56 -3.04
N THR A 281 -8.44 5.95 -2.16
CA THR A 281 -8.34 7.22 -1.43
C THR A 281 -8.30 8.47 -2.33
N CYS A 282 -7.63 8.41 -3.48
CA CYS A 282 -7.56 9.49 -4.48
C CYS A 282 -8.85 9.59 -5.30
N CYS A 283 -9.47 8.46 -5.66
CA CYS A 283 -10.78 8.45 -6.31
C CYS A 283 -11.86 9.10 -5.42
N PHE A 284 -11.88 8.77 -4.12
CA PHE A 284 -12.78 9.44 -3.17
C PHE A 284 -12.48 10.93 -2.98
N ARG A 285 -11.19 11.34 -3.04
CA ARG A 285 -10.78 12.76 -3.03
C ARG A 285 -11.22 13.50 -4.29
N ALA A 286 -11.17 12.87 -5.45
CA ALA A 286 -11.68 13.41 -6.71
C ALA A 286 -13.21 13.59 -6.68
N LEU A 287 -13.91 12.62 -6.10
CA LEU A 287 -15.37 12.63 -5.95
C LEU A 287 -15.88 13.44 -4.74
N ARG A 288 -14.98 14.02 -3.92
CA ARG A 288 -15.33 14.82 -2.73
C ARG A 288 -16.40 15.90 -3.00
N PRO A 289 -16.36 16.68 -4.10
CA PRO A 289 -17.37 17.71 -4.35
C PRO A 289 -18.77 17.14 -4.61
N LEU A 290 -18.87 15.86 -4.94
CA LEU A 290 -20.12 15.16 -5.29
C LEU A 290 -20.65 14.29 -4.14
N MET A 291 -19.91 14.13 -3.04
CA MET A 291 -20.28 13.28 -1.89
C MET A 291 -20.52 14.12 -0.63
N SER A 292 -21.41 13.66 0.24
CA SER A 292 -21.58 14.27 1.57
C SER A 292 -20.33 14.05 2.44
N SER A 293 -20.05 15.00 3.34
CA SER A 293 -18.88 14.95 4.22
C SER A 293 -18.81 13.66 5.05
N SER A 294 -19.95 13.13 5.48
CA SER A 294 -20.03 11.88 6.25
C SER A 294 -19.61 10.65 5.44
N VAL A 295 -20.03 10.56 4.18
CA VAL A 295 -19.65 9.45 3.28
C VAL A 295 -18.17 9.55 2.91
N TYR A 296 -17.67 10.76 2.69
CA TYR A 296 -16.27 11.01 2.39
C TYR A 296 -15.33 10.64 3.55
N GLU A 297 -15.70 10.99 4.79
CA GLU A 297 -14.94 10.63 5.99
C GLU A 297 -14.95 9.12 6.24
N GLN A 298 -16.11 8.46 6.12
CA GLN A 298 -16.21 6.99 6.22
C GLN A 298 -15.37 6.25 5.17
N LEU A 299 -15.32 6.75 3.93
CA LEU A 299 -14.55 6.14 2.84
C LEU A 299 -13.03 6.41 2.95
N LEU A 300 -12.63 7.49 3.62
CA LEU A 300 -11.22 7.80 3.91
C LEU A 300 -10.69 7.04 5.12
N GLU A 301 -11.51 6.88 6.15
CA GLU A 301 -11.19 6.12 7.37
C GLU A 301 -11.28 4.60 7.15
N GLY A 302 -12.15 4.13 6.24
CA GLY A 302 -12.45 2.71 6.02
C GLY A 302 -11.92 2.11 4.70
N GLY A 303 -10.62 2.29 4.36
CA GLY A 303 -10.01 1.71 3.15
C GLY A 303 -10.50 0.29 2.77
N TYR A 304 -10.70 0.06 1.46
CA TYR A 304 -11.41 -1.06 0.83
C TYR A 304 -11.13 -2.46 1.43
N PHE A 305 -12.13 -3.04 2.12
CA PHE A 305 -12.75 -4.36 1.85
C PHE A 305 -14.05 -4.49 2.70
N PRO A 306 -15.20 -4.01 2.23
CA PRO A 306 -16.46 -4.33 2.84
C PRO A 306 -16.85 -5.75 2.41
N GLU A 307 -16.41 -6.76 3.16
CA GLU A 307 -17.21 -7.97 3.48
C GLU A 307 -16.52 -9.03 4.35
N GLU A 308 -15.23 -8.92 4.74
CA GLU A 308 -14.59 -9.98 5.55
C GLU A 308 -13.81 -9.54 6.81
N LEU A 309 -13.65 -8.25 7.12
CA LEU A 309 -12.75 -7.82 8.21
C LEU A 309 -13.39 -6.82 9.18
N GLY A 310 -14.41 -7.27 9.93
CA GLY A 310 -15.08 -6.43 10.93
C GLY A 310 -14.27 -6.06 12.17
N LEU A 311 -12.94 -6.27 12.23
CA LEU A 311 -12.20 -6.20 13.52
C LEU A 311 -10.73 -5.76 13.44
N GLU A 312 -9.96 -6.02 12.39
CA GLU A 312 -8.54 -5.62 12.37
C GLU A 312 -8.39 -4.12 12.06
N GLY A 313 -8.35 -3.30 13.11
CA GLY A 313 -8.14 -1.85 12.97
C GLY A 313 -8.72 -1.00 14.10
N VAL A 314 -9.50 -1.57 15.02
CA VAL A 314 -9.82 -0.87 16.26
C VAL A 314 -8.52 -0.68 17.02
N ILE A 315 -8.03 0.57 17.13
CA ILE A 315 -6.96 0.90 18.07
C ILE A 315 -7.56 0.70 19.46
N VAL A 316 -7.41 -0.50 20.00
CA VAL A 316 -7.84 -0.81 21.35
C VAL A 316 -6.87 -0.10 22.29
N GLU A 317 -7.39 0.92 22.99
CA GLU A 317 -6.62 1.58 24.03
C GLU A 317 -6.30 0.57 25.14
N ALA A 318 -5.05 0.59 25.60
CA ALA A 318 -4.58 -0.32 26.62
C ALA A 318 -5.27 -0.06 27.98
N PRO A 319 -5.76 -1.10 28.67
CA PRO A 319 -6.44 -0.97 29.97
C PRO A 319 -5.49 -0.44 31.05
N THR A 320 -5.82 0.72 31.64
CA THR A 320 -4.97 1.34 32.67
C THR A 320 -5.42 1.05 34.09
N ARG A 321 -6.69 0.70 34.29
CA ARG A 321 -7.29 0.41 35.60
C ARG A 321 -7.69 -1.05 35.65
N ARG A 322 -7.14 -1.81 36.61
CA ARG A 322 -7.41 -3.23 36.84
C ARG A 322 -7.51 -4.06 35.55
N PRO A 323 -6.43 -4.11 34.74
CA PRO A 323 -6.42 -4.88 33.51
C PRO A 323 -6.59 -6.37 33.80
N ILE A 324 -7.28 -7.09 32.91
CA ILE A 324 -7.37 -8.55 32.98
C ILE A 324 -6.29 -9.14 32.07
N PHE A 325 -5.35 -9.86 32.66
CA PHE A 325 -4.25 -10.48 31.95
C PHE A 325 -4.66 -11.83 31.39
N VAL A 326 -4.31 -12.06 30.13
CA VAL A 326 -4.37 -13.38 29.50
C VAL A 326 -2.98 -13.72 28.99
N VAL A 327 -2.45 -14.84 29.45
CA VAL A 327 -1.21 -15.41 28.93
C VAL A 327 -1.52 -16.69 28.19
N THR A 328 -0.93 -16.86 27.01
CA THR A 328 -1.04 -18.08 26.21
C THR A 328 0.32 -18.67 25.95
N ASP A 329 0.39 -19.98 25.72
CA ASP A 329 1.62 -20.68 25.39
C ASP A 329 1.33 -21.97 24.61
N ILE A 330 2.25 -22.43 23.75
CA ILE A 330 2.04 -23.67 22.97
C ILE A 330 2.65 -24.86 23.72
N GLU A 331 1.84 -25.88 23.99
CA GLU A 331 2.29 -27.08 24.69
C GLU A 331 3.34 -27.87 23.88
N GLY A 332 4.54 -27.98 24.46
CA GLY A 332 5.63 -28.76 23.86
C GLY A 332 6.20 -28.16 22.58
N SER A 333 6.12 -26.83 22.40
CA SER A 333 6.63 -26.12 21.22
C SER A 333 8.10 -26.41 20.93
N SER A 334 8.97 -26.48 21.95
CA SER A 334 10.39 -26.83 21.80
C SER A 334 10.59 -28.19 21.11
N ARG A 335 9.73 -29.18 21.39
CA ARG A 335 9.80 -30.49 20.75
C ARG A 335 9.36 -30.43 19.28
N LEU A 336 8.33 -29.63 18.98
CA LEU A 336 7.86 -29.42 17.60
C LEU A 336 8.93 -28.70 16.76
N TRP A 337 9.57 -27.68 17.33
CA TRP A 337 10.69 -26.96 16.71
C TRP A 337 11.90 -27.85 16.43
N ALA A 338 12.24 -28.74 17.36
CA ALA A 338 13.33 -29.70 17.18
C ALA A 338 12.99 -30.77 16.12
N GLY A 339 11.72 -31.16 16.02
CA GLY A 339 11.27 -32.17 15.07
C GLY A 339 11.22 -31.68 13.62
N ASN A 340 10.50 -30.58 13.37
CA ASN A 340 10.34 -30.02 12.03
C ASN A 340 10.17 -28.50 12.10
N SER A 341 11.30 -27.79 12.06
CA SER A 341 11.36 -26.33 12.16
C SER A 341 10.60 -25.61 11.05
N GLN A 342 10.56 -26.16 9.83
CA GLN A 342 9.84 -25.54 8.72
C GLN A 342 8.32 -25.62 8.94
N ALA A 343 7.80 -26.81 9.25
CA ALA A 343 6.37 -26.99 9.53
C ALA A 343 5.93 -26.21 10.78
N MET A 344 6.78 -26.14 11.80
CA MET A 344 6.51 -25.36 13.01
C MET A 344 6.50 -23.85 12.74
N ALA A 345 7.40 -23.33 11.90
CA ALA A 345 7.40 -21.91 11.53
C ALA A 345 6.13 -21.50 10.78
N GLU A 346 5.68 -22.34 9.83
CA GLU A 346 4.41 -22.13 9.12
C GLU A 346 3.21 -22.20 10.08
N ALA A 347 3.20 -23.19 10.99
CA ALA A 347 2.16 -23.33 11.99
C ALA A 347 2.14 -22.15 12.99
N GLN A 348 3.30 -21.67 13.42
CA GLN A 348 3.39 -20.53 14.32
C GLN A 348 2.86 -19.25 13.64
N SER A 349 3.10 -19.05 12.35
CA SER A 349 2.47 -17.94 11.61
C SER A 349 0.94 -18.03 11.63
N ILE A 350 0.37 -19.21 11.36
CA ILE A 350 -1.10 -19.42 11.40
C ILE A 350 -1.67 -19.16 12.80
N HIS A 351 -0.96 -19.62 13.83
CA HIS A 351 -1.31 -19.38 15.23
C HIS A 351 -1.34 -17.87 15.55
N ASP A 352 -0.23 -17.19 15.27
CA ASP A 352 -0.02 -15.78 15.54
C ASP A 352 -1.07 -14.90 14.86
N ASP A 353 -1.32 -15.15 13.57
CA ASP A 353 -2.31 -14.41 12.78
C ASP A 353 -3.72 -14.64 13.33
N LEU A 354 -4.06 -15.87 13.71
CA LEU A 354 -5.38 -16.21 14.26
C LEU A 354 -5.63 -15.54 15.61
N LEU A 355 -4.65 -15.56 16.52
CA LEU A 355 -4.75 -14.90 17.83
C LEU A 355 -4.94 -13.39 17.66
N ARG A 356 -4.12 -12.75 16.81
CA ARG A 356 -4.20 -11.31 16.52
C ARG A 356 -5.52 -10.94 15.83
N GLN A 357 -6.02 -11.75 14.91
CA GLN A 357 -7.29 -11.51 14.23
C GLN A 357 -8.50 -11.53 15.20
N GLN A 358 -8.45 -12.34 16.26
CA GLN A 358 -9.54 -12.38 17.25
C GLN A 358 -9.48 -11.25 18.27
N LEU A 359 -8.31 -10.67 18.50
CA LEU A 359 -8.08 -9.74 19.60
C LEU A 359 -8.98 -8.50 19.57
N PRO A 360 -9.21 -7.83 18.42
CA PRO A 360 -10.04 -6.63 18.41
C PRO A 360 -11.53 -6.89 18.66
N ARG A 361 -12.03 -8.12 18.40
CA ARG A 361 -13.44 -8.51 18.68
C ARG A 361 -13.82 -8.32 20.13
N PHE A 362 -12.84 -8.59 20.97
CA PHE A 362 -12.98 -8.63 22.41
C PHE A 362 -12.21 -7.48 23.04
N ARG A 363 -11.91 -6.42 22.27
CA ARG A 363 -11.24 -5.20 22.77
C ARG A 363 -9.98 -5.55 23.58
N GLY A 364 -9.23 -6.55 23.13
CA GLY A 364 -7.99 -6.99 23.74
C GLY A 364 -6.80 -6.16 23.26
N TYR A 365 -5.82 -6.00 24.13
CA TYR A 365 -4.57 -5.30 23.86
C TYR A 365 -3.39 -6.26 23.95
N GLU A 366 -2.55 -6.31 22.91
CA GLU A 366 -1.33 -7.12 22.91
C GLU A 366 -0.21 -6.36 23.62
N ILE A 367 0.24 -6.88 24.77
CA ILE A 367 1.34 -6.31 25.54
C ILE A 367 2.65 -6.63 24.81
N THR A 368 2.94 -7.93 24.69
CA THR A 368 4.14 -8.45 24.06
C THR A 368 3.95 -9.91 23.66
N THR A 369 4.83 -10.38 22.77
CA THR A 369 4.95 -11.79 22.38
C THR A 369 6.37 -12.23 22.69
N ALA A 370 6.52 -13.35 23.41
CA ALA A 370 7.81 -13.94 23.76
C ALA A 370 7.88 -15.35 23.15
N GLY A 371 8.46 -15.46 21.96
CA GLY A 371 8.46 -16.72 21.22
C GLY A 371 7.06 -17.09 20.75
N ASP A 372 6.54 -18.20 21.25
CA ASP A 372 5.18 -18.72 21.04
C ASP A 372 4.16 -18.27 22.09
N SER A 373 4.61 -17.58 23.15
CA SER A 373 3.74 -17.08 24.21
C SER A 373 3.23 -15.67 23.92
N PHE A 374 1.92 -15.45 24.08
CA PHE A 374 1.32 -14.11 24.01
C PHE A 374 0.96 -13.63 25.41
N GLN A 375 1.27 -12.36 25.67
CA GLN A 375 0.80 -11.64 26.84
C GLN A 375 -0.18 -10.55 26.41
N LEU A 376 -1.40 -10.65 26.90
CA LEU A 376 -2.53 -9.82 26.50
C LEU A 376 -3.18 -9.17 27.72
N ALA A 377 -3.81 -8.02 27.51
CA ALA A 377 -4.59 -7.31 28.51
C ALA A 377 -5.99 -6.97 27.98
N PHE A 378 -7.01 -7.13 28.82
CA PHE A 378 -8.42 -6.82 28.51
C PHE A 378 -8.99 -5.84 29.54
N HIS A 379 -10.04 -5.12 29.14
CA HIS A 379 -10.75 -4.18 30.03
C HIS A 379 -11.74 -4.87 30.97
N CYS A 380 -12.20 -6.07 30.64
CA CYS A 380 -13.14 -6.86 31.45
C CYS A 380 -12.89 -8.36 31.29
N VAL A 381 -13.32 -9.14 32.29
CA VAL A 381 -13.12 -10.59 32.34
C VAL A 381 -13.98 -11.30 31.31
N ARG A 382 -15.20 -10.79 31.06
CA ARG A 382 -16.10 -11.32 30.04
C ARG A 382 -15.45 -11.35 28.64
N ASP A 383 -14.79 -10.27 28.25
CA ASP A 383 -14.14 -10.17 26.94
C ASP A 383 -12.94 -11.11 26.86
N ALA A 384 -12.15 -11.22 27.93
CA ALA A 384 -11.03 -12.16 28.03
C ALA A 384 -11.48 -13.61 27.85
N ILE A 385 -12.53 -14.04 28.58
CA ILE A 385 -13.11 -15.38 28.45
C ILE A 385 -13.64 -15.61 27.03
N GLY A 386 -14.38 -14.64 26.49
CA GLY A 386 -14.92 -14.70 25.13
C GLY A 386 -13.83 -14.88 24.07
N TRP A 387 -12.71 -14.16 24.21
CA TRP A 387 -11.54 -14.29 23.35
C TRP A 387 -10.92 -15.68 23.45
N CYS A 388 -10.62 -16.16 24.66
CA CYS A 388 -10.01 -17.49 24.88
C CYS A 388 -10.85 -18.61 24.25
N VAL A 389 -12.17 -18.60 24.50
CA VAL A 389 -13.09 -19.60 23.94
C VAL A 389 -13.13 -19.52 22.41
N SER A 390 -13.23 -18.32 21.84
CA SER A 390 -13.26 -18.11 20.39
C SER A 390 -11.96 -18.60 19.72
N VAL A 391 -10.81 -18.31 20.32
CA VAL A 391 -9.51 -18.76 19.81
C VAL A 391 -9.40 -20.28 19.87
N GLN A 392 -9.76 -20.94 20.97
CA GLN A 392 -9.74 -22.41 21.06
C GLN A 392 -10.64 -23.06 20.00
N GLU A 393 -11.82 -22.48 19.72
CA GLU A 393 -12.73 -22.97 18.66
C GLU A 393 -12.14 -22.80 17.26
N LYS A 394 -11.44 -21.69 17.00
CA LYS A 394 -10.81 -21.41 15.71
C LYS A 394 -9.55 -22.24 15.49
N LEU A 395 -8.70 -22.42 16.49
CA LEU A 395 -7.50 -23.26 16.41
C LEU A 395 -7.85 -24.71 16.03
N LEU A 396 -8.98 -25.22 16.54
CA LEU A 396 -9.49 -26.55 16.17
C LEU A 396 -9.82 -26.68 14.68
N LYS A 397 -10.17 -25.58 14.00
CA LYS A 397 -10.57 -25.54 12.59
C LYS A 397 -9.47 -25.01 11.66
N ALA A 398 -8.32 -24.61 12.20
CA ALA A 398 -7.27 -23.98 11.42
C ALA A 398 -6.62 -24.97 10.42
N PRO A 399 -6.15 -24.46 9.25
CA PRO A 399 -5.56 -25.29 8.20
C PRO A 399 -4.09 -25.61 8.48
N TRP A 400 -3.84 -26.44 9.50
CA TRP A 400 -2.48 -26.78 9.92
C TRP A 400 -1.68 -27.55 8.84
N PRO A 401 -0.35 -27.32 8.73
CA PRO A 401 0.51 -28.06 7.82
C PRO A 401 0.44 -29.57 8.08
N ALA A 402 0.29 -30.39 7.03
CA ALA A 402 0.16 -31.84 7.17
C ALA A 402 1.38 -32.51 7.83
N ALA A 403 2.57 -31.91 7.69
CA ALA A 403 3.78 -32.37 8.34
C ALA A 403 3.75 -32.19 9.87
N LEU A 404 3.07 -31.17 10.37
CA LEU A 404 2.90 -30.91 11.81
C LEU A 404 1.96 -31.94 12.46
N LEU A 405 0.91 -32.34 11.75
CA LEU A 405 -0.10 -33.28 12.26
C LEU A 405 0.43 -34.70 12.52
N LYS A 406 1.69 -34.98 12.16
CA LYS A 406 2.37 -36.26 12.43
C LYS A 406 2.89 -36.38 13.86
N TYR A 407 3.01 -35.27 14.59
CA TYR A 407 3.50 -35.25 15.97
C TYR A 407 2.36 -35.49 16.97
N ASP A 408 2.59 -36.30 18.00
CA ASP A 408 1.54 -36.69 18.96
C ASP A 408 0.86 -35.50 19.67
N ASN A 409 1.64 -34.44 19.95
CA ASN A 409 1.15 -33.21 20.59
C ASN A 409 0.50 -32.21 19.62
N ALA A 410 0.45 -32.51 18.31
CA ALA A 410 -0.24 -31.71 17.30
C ALA A 410 -1.19 -32.52 16.40
N ALA A 411 -1.30 -33.83 16.63
CA ALA A 411 -2.12 -34.74 15.85
C ALA A 411 -3.61 -34.47 16.00
N ARG A 412 -4.38 -34.89 14.98
CA ARG A 412 -5.84 -34.90 15.04
C ARG A 412 -6.31 -36.01 15.96
N VAL A 413 -7.06 -35.64 16.99
CA VAL A 413 -7.64 -36.58 17.94
C VAL A 413 -9.15 -36.48 17.88
N TYR A 414 -9.81 -37.63 17.80
CA TYR A 414 -11.25 -37.74 17.81
C TYR A 414 -11.71 -38.49 19.05
N ASP A 415 -12.86 -38.10 19.56
CA ASP A 415 -13.56 -38.76 20.65
C ASP A 415 -14.23 -40.07 20.16
N ILE A 416 -14.74 -40.89 21.07
CA ILE A 416 -15.47 -42.13 20.78
C ILE A 416 -16.71 -41.90 19.90
N TRP A 417 -17.27 -40.68 19.91
CA TRP A 417 -18.38 -40.25 19.04
C TRP A 417 -17.91 -39.50 17.79
N THR A 418 -16.67 -39.73 17.34
CA THR A 418 -16.06 -39.15 16.13
C THR A 418 -16.02 -37.62 16.07
N ARG A 419 -16.17 -36.95 17.22
CA ARG A 419 -16.03 -35.49 17.35
C ARG A 419 -14.55 -35.12 17.42
N LEU A 420 -14.16 -34.07 16.69
CA LEU A 420 -12.79 -33.59 16.69
C LEU A 420 -12.47 -32.89 18.02
N VAL A 421 -11.53 -33.45 18.78
CA VAL A 421 -11.12 -32.96 20.11
C VAL A 421 -9.88 -32.08 19.99
N PHE A 422 -8.87 -32.52 19.24
CA PHE A 422 -7.64 -31.76 18.97
C PHE A 422 -7.31 -31.76 17.48
N ASN A 423 -6.73 -30.67 17.00
CA ASN A 423 -6.22 -30.53 15.64
C ASN A 423 -5.13 -29.46 15.62
N GLY A 424 -3.88 -29.84 15.38
CA GLY A 424 -2.73 -28.93 15.33
C GLY A 424 -2.26 -28.45 16.70
N LEU A 425 -1.71 -27.23 16.73
CA LEU A 425 -1.05 -26.67 17.91
C LEU A 425 -2.03 -26.55 19.10
N ARG A 426 -1.62 -27.08 20.24
CA ARG A 426 -2.40 -27.07 21.48
C ARG A 426 -1.95 -25.91 22.35
N VAL A 427 -2.81 -24.90 22.48
CA VAL A 427 -2.51 -23.67 23.23
C VAL A 427 -3.11 -23.75 24.62
N ARG A 428 -2.30 -23.56 25.66
CA ARG A 428 -2.79 -23.36 27.04
C ARG A 428 -2.97 -21.87 27.30
N MET A 429 -3.99 -21.52 28.08
CA MET A 429 -4.33 -20.12 28.38
C MET A 429 -4.64 -19.95 29.86
N ALA A 430 -4.16 -18.85 30.46
CA ALA A 430 -4.51 -18.46 31.81
C ALA A 430 -5.07 -17.05 31.86
N ILE A 431 -6.09 -16.84 32.71
CA ILE A 431 -6.76 -15.56 32.95
C ILE A 431 -6.56 -15.16 34.42
N HIS A 432 -6.06 -13.94 34.64
CA HIS A 432 -5.85 -13.38 35.98
C HIS A 432 -6.18 -11.89 36.00
N ASP A 433 -6.73 -11.40 37.11
CA ASP A 433 -7.08 -10.00 37.31
C ASP A 433 -5.89 -9.18 37.83
N GLY A 434 -5.80 -7.93 37.37
CA GLY A 434 -4.80 -6.97 37.84
C GLY A 434 -5.17 -6.36 39.19
N ASP A 435 -4.19 -6.22 40.07
CA ASP A 435 -4.32 -5.52 41.34
C ASP A 435 -4.10 -4.00 41.22
N ASP A 436 -4.39 -3.27 42.29
CA ASP A 436 -4.19 -1.81 42.35
C ASP A 436 -2.70 -1.42 42.54
N ARG A 437 -1.81 -2.40 42.78
CA ARG A 437 -0.36 -2.18 42.96
C ARG A 437 0.41 -2.24 41.64
N LEU A 438 -0.27 -2.61 40.57
CA LEU A 438 0.26 -2.68 39.21
C LEU A 438 0.77 -1.33 38.73
N VAL A 439 2.02 -1.30 38.26
CA VAL A 439 2.64 -0.11 37.68
C VAL A 439 2.46 -0.16 36.16
N CYS A 440 1.68 0.80 35.65
CA CYS A 440 1.40 0.98 34.23
C CYS A 440 2.26 2.10 33.66
N SER A 441 3.11 1.81 32.67
CA SER A 441 4.04 2.78 32.06
C SER A 441 4.00 2.70 30.54
N ARG A 442 3.99 3.85 29.84
CA ARG A 442 4.17 3.89 28.38
C ARG A 442 5.65 3.90 28.04
N HIS A 443 6.09 2.96 27.22
CA HIS A 443 7.47 2.94 26.75
C HIS A 443 7.72 4.15 25.83
N PRO A 444 8.77 4.97 26.08
CA PRO A 444 8.96 6.25 25.40
C PRO A 444 9.20 6.12 23.89
N THR A 445 9.83 5.02 23.45
CA THR A 445 10.17 4.79 22.03
C THR A 445 9.10 4.04 21.24
N THR A 446 8.46 3.01 21.81
CA THR A 446 7.51 2.14 21.10
C THR A 446 6.06 2.59 21.30
N GLY A 447 5.78 3.43 22.29
CA GLY A 447 4.42 3.86 22.65
C GLY A 447 3.54 2.77 23.27
N LYS A 448 4.05 1.53 23.42
CA LYS A 448 3.31 0.42 24.03
C LYS A 448 3.19 0.59 25.54
N MET A 449 2.08 0.12 26.11
CA MET A 449 1.90 0.02 27.56
C MET A 449 2.65 -1.20 28.09
N THR A 450 3.45 -0.99 29.12
CA THR A 450 4.10 -2.02 29.92
C THR A 450 3.39 -2.10 31.28
N TYR A 451 3.16 -3.32 31.73
CA TYR A 451 2.57 -3.64 33.02
C TYR A 451 3.62 -4.32 33.87
N LEU A 452 3.88 -3.80 35.06
CA LEU A 452 4.83 -4.37 36.00
C LEU A 452 4.14 -4.60 37.33
N GLY A 453 4.12 -5.84 37.81
CA GLY A 453 3.51 -6.19 39.08
C GLY A 453 3.35 -7.70 39.26
N LEU A 454 2.93 -8.09 40.46
CA LEU A 454 2.72 -9.49 40.82
C LEU A 454 1.63 -10.14 39.97
N SER A 455 0.55 -9.42 39.66
CA SER A 455 -0.55 -9.94 38.85
C SER A 455 -0.12 -10.38 37.44
N GLU A 456 0.80 -9.66 36.79
CA GLU A 456 1.31 -10.06 35.46
C GLU A 456 2.13 -11.35 35.57
N MET A 457 3.01 -11.44 36.57
CA MET A 457 3.80 -12.64 36.82
C MET A 457 2.91 -13.84 37.14
N MET A 458 1.90 -13.67 37.99
CA MET A 458 0.94 -14.73 38.34
C MET A 458 0.21 -15.27 37.11
N ALA A 459 -0.23 -14.40 36.20
CA ALA A 459 -0.88 -14.82 34.95
C ALA A 459 0.03 -15.73 34.12
N ARG A 460 1.33 -15.42 34.08
CA ARG A 460 2.34 -16.20 33.34
C ARG A 460 2.57 -17.56 33.99
N GLU A 461 2.81 -17.61 35.29
CA GLU A 461 3.04 -18.87 36.01
C GLU A 461 1.79 -19.78 36.00
N MET A 462 0.60 -19.18 36.11
CA MET A 462 -0.66 -19.93 36.01
C MET A 462 -0.84 -20.60 34.64
N SER A 463 -0.38 -19.97 33.56
CA SER A 463 -0.43 -20.55 32.21
C SER A 463 0.32 -21.88 32.15
N GLU A 464 1.44 -22.00 32.85
CA GLU A 464 2.24 -23.23 32.88
C GLU A 464 1.52 -24.40 33.55
N MET A 465 0.54 -24.13 34.43
CA MET A 465 -0.26 -25.16 35.09
C MET A 465 -1.35 -25.76 34.20
N GLY A 466 -1.69 -25.13 33.07
CA GLY A 466 -2.64 -25.66 32.10
C GLY A 466 -2.02 -26.69 31.14
N ARG A 467 -2.83 -27.64 30.67
CA ARG A 467 -2.50 -28.50 29.51
C ARG A 467 -2.85 -27.81 28.20
N GLY A 468 -2.25 -28.24 27.11
CA GLY A 468 -2.53 -27.73 25.78
C GLY A 468 -4.02 -27.87 25.41
N GLY A 469 -4.71 -26.76 25.20
CA GLY A 469 -6.14 -26.69 24.94
C GLY A 469 -7.02 -26.36 26.15
N GLN A 470 -6.43 -26.22 27.35
CA GLN A 470 -7.13 -25.77 28.57
C GLN A 470 -7.10 -24.24 28.72
N ILE A 471 -8.15 -23.73 29.35
CA ILE A 471 -8.25 -22.34 29.80
C ILE A 471 -8.42 -22.36 31.32
N VAL A 472 -7.48 -21.79 32.06
CA VAL A 472 -7.53 -21.68 33.52
C VAL A 472 -7.75 -20.24 33.95
N MET A 473 -8.42 -20.02 35.07
CA MET A 473 -8.76 -18.70 35.59
C MET A 473 -8.58 -18.64 37.10
N SER A 474 -8.07 -17.52 37.63
CA SER A 474 -7.93 -17.34 39.08
C SER A 474 -9.29 -17.15 39.77
N GLY A 475 -9.37 -17.53 41.05
CA GLY A 475 -10.55 -17.30 41.88
C GLY A 475 -10.89 -15.82 42.04
N SER A 476 -9.87 -14.95 42.01
CA SER A 476 -10.03 -13.49 42.01
C SER A 476 -10.65 -12.99 40.70
N ALA A 477 -10.17 -13.44 39.54
CA ALA A 477 -10.79 -13.11 38.24
C ALA A 477 -12.22 -13.65 38.13
N LEU A 478 -12.50 -14.82 38.72
CA LEU A 478 -13.86 -15.36 38.81
C LEU A 478 -14.79 -14.45 39.64
N ALA A 479 -14.31 -13.92 40.76
CA ALA A 479 -15.09 -12.99 41.57
C ALA A 479 -15.43 -11.72 40.77
N VAL A 480 -14.44 -11.14 40.06
CA VAL A 480 -14.65 -9.99 39.17
C VAL A 480 -15.66 -10.31 38.08
N TYR A 481 -15.57 -11.49 37.45
CA TYR A 481 -16.55 -11.91 36.44
C TYR A 481 -17.97 -11.99 37.01
N LYS A 482 -18.15 -12.56 38.21
CA LYS A 482 -19.46 -12.62 38.86
C LYS A 482 -20.03 -11.21 39.11
N ASP A 483 -19.20 -10.28 39.55
CA ASP A 483 -19.60 -8.89 39.74
C ASP A 483 -19.97 -8.20 38.41
N GLU A 484 -19.20 -8.42 37.34
CA GLU A 484 -19.48 -7.91 35.99
C GLU A 484 -20.84 -8.41 35.46
N VAL A 485 -21.18 -9.69 35.72
CA VAL A 485 -22.46 -10.30 35.31
C VAL A 485 -23.63 -9.71 36.09
N LEU A 486 -23.45 -9.41 37.38
CA LEU A 486 -24.49 -8.78 38.19
C LEU A 486 -24.76 -7.32 37.76
N GLN A 487 -23.72 -6.57 37.39
CA GLN A 487 -23.84 -5.18 36.96
C GLN A 487 -24.41 -5.04 35.54
N PHE A 488 -24.01 -5.93 34.64
CA PHE A 488 -24.43 -5.93 33.23
C PHE A 488 -25.00 -7.30 32.86
N PRO A 489 -26.26 -7.59 33.23
CA PRO A 489 -26.90 -8.84 32.88
C PRO A 489 -27.01 -8.96 31.36
N PRO A 490 -26.78 -10.16 30.79
CA PRO A 490 -26.87 -10.36 29.34
C PRO A 490 -28.29 -10.01 28.86
N ARG A 491 -28.38 -9.18 27.81
CA ARG A 491 -29.66 -8.89 27.14
C ARG A 491 -30.20 -10.21 26.55
N ILE A 492 -31.39 -10.61 26.97
CA ILE A 492 -31.97 -11.94 26.75
C ILE A 492 -31.97 -12.36 25.25
N ALA A 493 -31.64 -13.64 25.01
CA ALA A 493 -31.81 -14.43 23.77
C ALA A 493 -30.70 -14.45 22.69
N GLU A 494 -29.41 -14.40 23.04
CA GLU A 494 -28.32 -14.93 22.20
C GLU A 494 -27.67 -16.20 22.78
N GLY A 495 -28.51 -17.19 23.12
CA GLY A 495 -28.07 -18.57 23.36
C GLY A 495 -27.33 -18.81 24.68
N GLU A 496 -27.44 -20.04 25.17
CA GLU A 496 -26.71 -20.61 26.32
C GLU A 496 -25.28 -20.05 26.48
N ASP A 497 -24.85 -19.82 27.73
CA ASP A 497 -23.46 -19.47 28.04
C ASP A 497 -22.54 -20.42 27.25
N LYS A 498 -21.73 -19.86 26.36
CA LYS A 498 -20.87 -20.62 25.45
C LYS A 498 -19.74 -21.38 26.18
N PHE A 499 -19.74 -21.33 27.51
CA PHE A 499 -18.77 -21.98 28.37
C PHE A 499 -19.36 -22.35 29.75
N ARG A 500 -18.70 -23.28 30.44
CA ARG A 500 -18.97 -23.69 31.83
C ARG A 500 -17.72 -23.47 32.67
N LEU A 501 -17.91 -23.27 33.97
CA LEU A 501 -16.84 -23.08 34.94
C LEU A 501 -16.78 -24.28 35.87
N GLY A 502 -15.62 -24.93 35.95
CA GLY A 502 -15.35 -26.06 36.85
C GLY A 502 -14.26 -25.74 37.87
N PRO A 503 -14.21 -26.41 39.03
CA PRO A 503 -13.10 -26.29 39.96
C PRO A 503 -11.82 -26.86 39.33
N PHE A 504 -10.69 -26.19 39.53
CA PHE A 504 -9.37 -26.66 39.10
C PHE A 504 -8.42 -26.71 40.31
N ARG A 505 -7.27 -27.37 40.16
CA ARG A 505 -6.25 -27.46 41.22
C ARG A 505 -5.81 -26.06 41.67
N ALA A 506 -5.52 -25.89 42.96
CA ALA A 506 -5.01 -24.62 43.46
C ALA A 506 -3.61 -24.32 42.90
N PHE A 507 -3.34 -23.05 42.63
CA PHE A 507 -2.03 -22.51 42.34
C PHE A 507 -1.31 -22.26 43.68
N GLU A 508 -0.20 -22.95 43.93
CA GLU A 508 0.59 -22.77 45.14
C GLU A 508 2.03 -22.43 44.75
N GLN A 509 2.53 -21.31 45.26
CA GLN A 509 3.92 -20.90 45.07
C GLN A 509 4.52 -20.55 46.44
N PRO A 510 5.11 -21.54 47.13
CA PRO A 510 5.58 -21.40 48.50
C PRO A 510 6.62 -20.28 48.66
N GLU A 511 7.45 -20.07 47.64
CA GLU A 511 8.48 -19.02 47.62
C GLU A 511 7.91 -17.60 47.67
N TRP A 512 6.68 -17.41 47.20
CA TRP A 512 5.98 -16.12 47.22
C TRP A 512 4.91 -16.04 48.32
N GLY A 513 4.64 -17.15 49.01
CA GLY A 513 3.61 -17.25 50.05
C GLY A 513 2.19 -17.15 49.50
N ILE A 514 1.97 -17.57 48.24
CA ILE A 514 0.70 -17.38 47.53
C ILE A 514 0.01 -18.73 47.32
N SER A 515 -1.26 -18.80 47.70
CA SER A 515 -2.18 -19.89 47.35
C SER A 515 -3.45 -19.29 46.74
N VAL A 516 -3.74 -19.63 45.49
CA VAL A 516 -4.91 -19.13 44.76
C VAL A 516 -5.70 -20.30 44.19
N GLN A 517 -6.98 -20.37 44.56
CA GLN A 517 -7.90 -21.32 43.94
C GLN A 517 -8.07 -20.99 42.46
N MET A 518 -7.96 -21.99 41.58
CA MET A 518 -8.18 -21.82 40.15
C MET A 518 -9.45 -22.53 39.69
N HIS A 519 -9.95 -22.10 38.54
CA HIS A 519 -11.12 -22.65 37.88
C HIS A 519 -10.80 -22.91 36.41
N GLU A 520 -11.40 -23.94 35.84
CA GLU A 520 -11.29 -24.26 34.42
C GLU A 520 -12.48 -23.68 33.66
N VAL A 521 -12.21 -23.04 32.52
CA VAL A 521 -13.22 -22.53 31.60
C VAL A 521 -13.36 -23.51 30.44
N VAL A 522 -14.52 -24.18 30.33
CA VAL A 522 -14.79 -25.21 29.33
C VAL A 522 -15.81 -24.71 28.32
N SER A 523 -15.45 -24.62 27.03
CA SER A 523 -16.42 -24.25 25.97
C SER A 523 -17.51 -25.30 25.81
N THR A 524 -18.78 -24.87 25.76
CA THR A 524 -19.93 -25.78 25.57
C THR A 524 -19.96 -26.41 24.17
N ARG A 525 -19.32 -25.77 23.18
CA ARG A 525 -19.26 -26.25 21.79
C ARG A 525 -18.18 -27.30 21.58
N ILE A 526 -17.12 -27.23 22.37
CA ILE A 526 -15.98 -28.13 22.30
C ILE A 526 -16.20 -29.32 23.26
N GLY A 527 -16.89 -29.10 24.38
CA GLY A 527 -17.05 -30.11 25.43
C GLY A 527 -15.82 -30.24 26.33
N ASP A 528 -15.92 -31.14 27.32
CA ASP A 528 -14.83 -31.43 28.24
C ASP A 528 -13.83 -32.38 27.58
N ARG A 529 -12.60 -31.89 27.32
CA ARG A 529 -11.55 -32.66 26.64
C ARG A 529 -10.67 -33.45 27.62
N PHE A 530 -10.82 -33.21 28.93
CA PHE A 530 -9.86 -33.64 29.95
C PHE A 530 -10.50 -34.46 31.08
N ASN A 531 -11.84 -34.46 31.21
CA ASN A 531 -12.57 -35.41 32.04
C ASN A 531 -13.20 -36.53 31.19
N THR A 532 -12.42 -37.58 30.92
CA THR A 532 -12.90 -38.89 30.45
C THR A 532 -12.21 -39.99 31.21
#